data_AF-A0A673G4W5-F1
#
_entry.id   AF-A0A673G4W5-F1
#
_cell.length_a   1.000
_cell.length_b   1.000
_cell.length_c   1.000
_cell.angle_alpha   90.00
_cell.angle_beta   90.00
_cell.angle_gamma   90.00
#
_symmetry.space_group_name_H-M   'P 1'
#
loop_
_entity.id
_entity.type
_entity.pdbx_description
1 polymer ?
#
loop_
_entity_poly.entity_id
_entity_poly.type
_entity_poly.pdbx_seq_one_letter_code
_entity_poly.pdbx_strand_id
1 'polypeptide(L)'
;MSGVLIIGIHKDARSHVLHLSRNKRYTLTPEKLKWDKFKLTYKLLSFPRNLLNASDTRRGIAKAFSMWSDVSPFSFREVPSDQEADIKIGFYSVNHTDCLQSYLHHCFDGITGELAHAFFPQTGEIHFDDDEYWILGNMRFSWNKGVWLTDLVHVAAHEIGHVLGLMHSQNRKALMHLNATLTGRKLITQDEVWGLHRLYGCLDRLFICPAWARKGYCDSKRILMQKHCPSSCDFCYEFPFPTAPPTPTPPRTKHKFVVEGKNLTFRCGKKIAAKKGKIYWYKDGELLEFSHPGYISLKDDHITIVANAISEGTYTCIVRKKNKVLTTYSWRVRVRF
;
A
#
# COMPACT_ATOMS: atom_id res chain seq x y z
N MET A 1 21.98 -68.88 12.61
CA MET A 1 20.72 -68.12 12.52
C MET A 1 20.94 -66.98 11.53
N SER A 2 20.05 -66.92 10.52
CA SER A 2 19.66 -65.83 9.60
C SER A 2 20.57 -64.60 9.47
N GLY A 3 20.94 -64.06 8.30
CA GLY A 3 20.34 -64.11 6.97
C GLY A 3 20.24 -62.68 6.41
N VAL A 4 20.39 -62.56 5.08
CA VAL A 4 20.05 -61.42 4.19
C VAL A 4 21.14 -60.37 3.88
N LEU A 5 21.59 -60.44 2.63
CA LEU A 5 22.14 -59.39 1.77
C LEU A 5 21.01 -58.44 1.31
N ILE A 6 21.24 -57.12 1.22
CA ILE A 6 20.69 -56.22 0.17
C ILE A 6 21.37 -54.84 0.22
N ILE A 7 21.67 -54.35 -0.99
CA ILE A 7 22.22 -53.06 -1.40
C ILE A 7 21.27 -51.91 -1.03
N GLY A 8 21.81 -50.75 -0.64
CA GLY A 8 21.00 -49.54 -0.41
C GLY A 8 21.82 -48.26 -0.52
N ILE A 9 21.94 -47.75 -1.75
CA ILE A 9 22.34 -46.38 -2.06
C ILE A 9 21.38 -45.43 -1.34
N HIS A 10 21.87 -44.46 -0.57
CA HIS A 10 21.20 -43.16 -0.52
C HIS A 10 22.21 -42.03 -0.31
N LYS A 11 22.37 -41.25 -1.38
CA LYS A 11 22.95 -39.91 -1.38
C LYS A 11 22.21 -39.07 -0.36
N ASP A 12 22.92 -38.52 0.62
CA ASP A 12 22.46 -37.35 1.35
C ASP A 12 22.50 -36.15 0.39
N ALA A 13 21.44 -36.03 -0.39
CA ALA A 13 21.18 -34.86 -1.18
C ALA A 13 20.92 -33.71 -0.21
N ARG A 14 21.92 -32.83 -0.05
CA ARG A 14 21.72 -31.45 0.38
C ARG A 14 20.64 -30.85 -0.51
N SER A 15 19.41 -30.85 -0.04
CA SER A 15 18.34 -30.05 -0.61
C SER A 15 18.69 -28.60 -0.32
N HIS A 16 19.40 -27.99 -1.27
CA HIS A 16 19.33 -26.55 -1.45
C HIS A 16 17.87 -26.22 -1.78
N VAL A 17 17.06 -26.05 -0.73
CA VAL A 17 15.76 -25.40 -0.83
C VAL A 17 16.08 -23.98 -1.26
N LEU A 18 16.03 -23.76 -2.58
CA LEU A 18 15.95 -22.44 -3.15
C LEU A 18 14.71 -21.78 -2.52
N HIS A 19 14.96 -20.93 -1.54
CA HIS A 19 13.95 -20.06 -0.94
C HIS A 19 13.44 -19.16 -2.06
N LEU A 20 12.42 -19.63 -2.79
CA LEU A 20 11.64 -18.82 -3.71
C LEU A 20 10.95 -17.77 -2.83
N SER A 21 11.61 -16.63 -2.67
CA SER A 21 11.10 -15.48 -1.93
C SER A 21 9.72 -15.13 -2.50
N ARG A 22 8.69 -15.38 -1.68
CA ARG A 22 7.29 -15.11 -1.98
C ARG A 22 7.10 -13.63 -2.29
N ASN A 23 6.26 -13.30 -3.27
CA ASN A 23 5.87 -11.92 -3.53
C ASN A 23 5.03 -11.42 -2.34
N LYS A 24 5.50 -10.38 -1.67
CA LYS A 24 4.79 -9.70 -0.59
C LYS A 24 3.65 -8.87 -1.21
N ARG A 25 2.51 -8.78 -0.51
CA ARG A 25 1.37 -7.96 -0.96
C ARG A 25 1.37 -6.56 -0.34
N TYR A 26 1.89 -6.42 0.88
CA TYR A 26 2.28 -5.12 1.42
C TYR A 26 3.55 -4.64 0.70
N THR A 27 3.57 -3.35 0.43
CA THR A 27 4.72 -2.68 -0.19
C THR A 27 5.32 -1.71 0.83
N LEU A 28 6.65 -1.66 0.92
CA LEU A 28 7.38 -0.72 1.76
C LEU A 28 8.19 0.20 0.85
N THR A 29 8.48 1.41 1.30
CA THR A 29 9.41 2.30 0.60
C THR A 29 10.76 1.60 0.40
N PRO A 30 11.46 1.84 -0.73
CA PRO A 30 12.73 1.16 -1.01
C PRO A 30 13.77 1.43 0.08
N GLU A 31 13.79 2.65 0.58
CA GLU A 31 14.65 3.12 1.68
C GLU A 31 14.14 2.71 3.07
N LYS A 32 12.93 2.12 3.17
CA LYS A 32 12.24 1.78 4.42
C LYS A 32 12.16 2.97 5.38
N LEU A 33 11.81 4.12 4.81
CA LEU A 33 11.52 5.35 5.53
C LEU A 33 10.56 5.08 6.69
N LYS A 34 11.03 5.41 7.89
CA LYS A 34 10.34 5.09 9.14
C LYS A 34 10.64 6.13 10.21
N TRP A 35 9.78 6.20 11.22
CA TRP A 35 10.07 6.92 12.46
C TRP A 35 10.98 6.12 13.39
N ASP A 36 11.86 6.80 14.11
CA ASP A 36 12.71 6.18 15.14
C ASP A 36 12.05 6.17 16.53
N LYS A 37 10.82 6.66 16.61
CA LYS A 37 10.01 6.71 17.84
C LYS A 37 8.56 6.34 17.54
N PHE A 38 7.87 5.83 18.56
CA PHE A 38 6.45 5.46 18.48
C PHE A 38 5.50 6.54 19.01
N LYS A 39 6.01 7.49 19.80
CA LYS A 39 5.24 8.64 20.30
C LYS A 39 5.37 9.78 19.31
N LEU A 40 4.33 9.97 18.49
CA LEU A 40 4.31 11.01 17.46
C LEU A 40 3.31 12.11 17.85
N THR A 41 3.67 13.36 17.58
CA THR A 41 2.74 14.50 17.67
C THR A 41 2.21 14.88 16.30
N TYR A 42 0.98 15.38 16.24
CA TYR A 42 0.44 15.94 15.00
C TYR A 42 -0.21 17.31 15.25
N LYS A 43 -0.27 18.15 14.22
CA LYS A 43 -1.02 19.42 14.26
C LYS A 43 -1.86 19.63 13.01
N LEU A 44 -2.98 20.33 13.18
CA LEU A 44 -3.84 20.77 12.08
C LEU A 44 -3.50 22.22 11.74
N LEU A 45 -3.03 22.45 10.51
CA LEU A 45 -2.66 23.76 9.98
C LEU A 45 -3.87 24.52 9.43
N SER A 46 -4.84 23.79 8.89
CA SER A 46 -6.09 24.34 8.36
C SER A 46 -7.22 23.32 8.51
N PHE A 47 -8.44 23.74 8.16
CA PHE A 47 -9.66 22.96 8.26
C PHE A 47 -10.46 23.06 6.95
N PRO A 48 -11.25 22.04 6.60
CA PRO A 48 -12.03 22.06 5.38
C PRO A 48 -13.06 23.20 5.40
N ARG A 49 -13.23 23.89 4.27
CA ARG A 49 -14.11 25.08 4.21
C ARG A 49 -15.59 24.77 3.96
N ASN A 50 -15.91 23.56 3.49
CA ASN A 50 -17.23 23.25 2.93
C ASN A 50 -18.27 22.80 3.98
N LEU A 51 -18.17 21.54 4.44
CA LEU A 51 -19.25 20.88 5.20
C LEU A 51 -18.87 20.51 6.65
N LEU A 52 -17.58 20.37 6.95
CA LEU A 52 -17.10 20.01 8.28
C LEU A 52 -16.58 21.23 9.02
N ASN A 53 -17.00 21.39 10.28
CA ASN A 53 -16.39 22.36 11.18
C ASN A 53 -15.10 21.80 11.81
N ALA A 54 -14.31 22.67 12.43
CA ALA A 54 -13.03 22.30 13.03
C ALA A 54 -13.12 21.22 14.13
N SER A 55 -14.24 21.15 14.87
CA SER A 55 -14.44 20.13 15.90
C SER A 55 -14.66 18.74 15.28
N ASP A 56 -15.49 18.67 14.24
CA ASP A 56 -15.75 17.43 13.51
C ASP A 56 -14.51 16.96 12.75
N THR A 57 -13.75 17.87 12.15
CA THR A 57 -12.46 17.55 11.51
C THR A 57 -11.49 16.95 12.50
N ARG A 58 -11.29 17.57 13.68
CA ARG A 58 -10.45 17.00 14.74
C ARG A 58 -10.90 15.60 15.14
N ARG A 59 -12.21 15.40 15.32
CA ARG A 59 -12.78 14.09 15.65
C ARG A 59 -12.50 13.05 14.57
N GLY A 60 -12.62 13.41 13.29
CA GLY A 60 -12.33 12.53 12.17
C GLY A 60 -10.85 12.13 12.10
N ILE A 61 -9.94 13.11 12.19
CA ILE A 61 -8.49 12.87 12.16
C ILE A 61 -8.04 12.04 13.37
N ALA A 62 -8.51 12.37 14.58
CA ALA A 62 -8.22 11.59 15.78
C ALA A 62 -8.73 10.14 15.66
N LYS A 63 -9.90 9.94 15.02
CA LYS A 63 -10.41 8.59 14.75
C LYS A 63 -9.50 7.82 13.81
N ALA A 64 -8.99 8.44 12.75
CA ALA A 64 -8.05 7.79 11.83
C ALA A 64 -6.73 7.40 12.52
N PHE A 65 -6.16 8.27 13.37
CA PHE A 65 -5.00 7.92 14.21
C PHE A 65 -5.30 6.80 15.22
N SER A 66 -6.53 6.76 15.77
CA SER A 66 -6.93 5.67 16.68
C SER A 66 -6.86 4.31 15.98
N MET A 67 -7.24 4.24 14.70
CA MET A 67 -7.20 2.98 13.95
C MET A 67 -5.77 2.40 13.90
N TRP A 68 -4.77 3.26 13.68
CA TRP A 68 -3.37 2.82 13.63
C TRP A 68 -2.77 2.50 15.01
N SER A 69 -3.07 3.29 16.03
CA SER A 69 -2.64 3.00 17.41
C SER A 69 -3.33 1.76 17.99
N ASP A 70 -4.54 1.43 17.53
CA ASP A 70 -5.26 0.19 17.88
C ASP A 70 -4.58 -1.07 17.34
N VAL A 71 -3.73 -0.98 16.32
CA VAL A 71 -3.05 -2.12 15.69
C VAL A 71 -1.52 -2.09 15.82
N SER A 72 -0.94 -1.08 16.46
CA SER A 72 0.51 -0.88 16.52
C SER A 72 0.97 -0.31 17.87
N PRO A 73 2.30 -0.22 18.12
CA PRO A 73 2.84 0.46 19.30
C PRO A 73 2.78 1.99 19.23
N PHE A 74 2.31 2.56 18.12
CA PHE A 74 2.25 4.02 17.97
C PHE A 74 1.22 4.66 18.89
N SER A 75 1.56 5.84 19.39
CA SER A 75 0.64 6.74 20.09
C SER A 75 0.73 8.12 19.47
N PHE A 76 -0.43 8.74 19.25
CA PHE A 76 -0.54 10.03 18.59
C PHE A 76 -1.13 11.07 19.54
N ARG A 77 -0.61 12.29 19.50
CA ARG A 77 -1.12 13.41 20.30
C ARG A 77 -1.23 14.67 19.45
N GLU A 78 -2.43 15.26 19.40
CA GLU A 78 -2.60 16.59 18.81
C GLU A 78 -1.86 17.63 19.65
N VAL A 79 -1.14 18.53 18.99
CA VAL A 79 -0.54 19.72 19.60
C VAL A 79 -1.10 20.99 18.96
N PRO A 80 -1.11 22.12 19.68
CA PRO A 80 -1.46 23.43 19.12
C PRO A 80 -0.68 23.78 17.85
N SER A 81 -1.27 24.60 16.97
CA SER A 81 -0.71 24.92 15.65
C SER A 81 0.62 25.70 15.71
N ASP A 82 0.85 26.44 16.79
CA ASP A 82 2.06 27.20 17.10
C ASP A 82 3.21 26.35 17.65
N GLN A 83 2.96 25.08 17.99
CA GLN A 83 4.01 24.15 18.41
C GLN A 83 4.55 23.33 17.24
N GLU A 84 5.80 22.88 17.34
CA GLU A 84 6.34 21.89 16.40
C GLU A 84 5.68 20.52 16.60
N ALA A 85 5.47 19.82 15.47
CA ALA A 85 4.85 18.51 15.45
C ALA A 85 5.56 17.60 14.47
N ASP A 86 5.60 16.30 14.77
CA ASP A 86 6.16 15.29 13.87
C ASP A 86 5.33 15.18 12.58
N ILE A 87 4.01 15.34 12.70
CA ILE A 87 3.07 15.21 11.58
C ILE A 87 2.30 16.52 11.38
N LYS A 88 2.35 17.08 10.17
CA LYS A 88 1.62 18.31 9.82
C LYS A 88 0.49 17.97 8.87
N ILE A 89 -0.72 18.41 9.20
CA ILE A 89 -1.92 18.09 8.44
C ILE A 89 -2.60 19.38 8.01
N GLY A 90 -2.90 19.51 6.72
CA GLY A 90 -3.61 20.67 6.18
C GLY A 90 -4.58 20.33 5.07
N PHE A 91 -5.57 21.19 4.90
CA PHE A 91 -6.52 21.24 3.79
C PHE A 91 -6.12 22.40 2.89
N TYR A 92 -5.91 22.13 1.60
CA TYR A 92 -5.42 23.11 0.65
C TYR A 92 -6.21 23.07 -0.65
N SER A 93 -6.33 24.21 -1.33
CA SER A 93 -6.81 24.28 -2.72
C SER A 93 -5.77 23.70 -3.68
N VAL A 94 -6.18 23.41 -4.92
CA VAL A 94 -5.34 23.07 -6.10
C VAL A 94 -3.87 23.47 -5.95
N ASN A 95 -3.57 24.77 -6.00
CA ASN A 95 -2.20 25.29 -5.84
C ASN A 95 -1.85 25.39 -4.35
N HIS A 96 -0.91 24.57 -3.89
CA HIS A 96 -0.50 24.54 -2.50
C HIS A 96 0.99 24.24 -2.31
N THR A 97 1.54 24.81 -1.22
CA THR A 97 2.95 24.71 -0.81
C THR A 97 3.93 24.87 -2.00
N ASP A 98 4.73 23.87 -2.35
CA ASP A 98 5.70 23.88 -3.44
C ASP A 98 5.27 23.07 -4.68
N CYS A 99 3.95 22.79 -4.82
CA CYS A 99 3.43 21.82 -5.78
C CYS A 99 3.71 22.15 -7.27
N LEU A 100 3.88 23.43 -7.60
CA LEU A 100 4.20 23.86 -8.97
C LEU A 100 5.65 23.57 -9.37
N GLN A 101 6.53 23.30 -8.39
CA GLN A 101 7.97 23.15 -8.60
C GLN A 101 8.46 21.74 -8.25
N SER A 102 7.67 20.96 -7.52
CA SER A 102 8.03 19.61 -7.10
C SER A 102 7.46 18.54 -8.03
N TYR A 103 8.32 17.67 -8.55
CA TYR A 103 7.88 16.49 -9.32
C TYR A 103 7.32 15.36 -8.44
N LEU A 104 7.60 15.41 -7.14
CA LEU A 104 7.18 14.39 -6.16
C LEU A 104 5.99 14.85 -5.32
N HIS A 105 5.68 16.15 -5.37
CA HIS A 105 4.57 16.78 -4.68
C HIS A 105 3.78 17.59 -5.72
N HIS A 106 2.73 16.98 -6.27
CA HIS A 106 1.88 17.58 -7.30
C HIS A 106 0.73 18.40 -6.73
N CYS A 107 0.24 19.35 -7.52
CA CYS A 107 -0.94 20.13 -7.15
C CYS A 107 -2.20 19.26 -7.26
N PHE A 108 -3.22 19.56 -6.45
CA PHE A 108 -4.51 18.86 -6.55
C PHE A 108 -5.23 19.19 -7.87
N ASP A 109 -6.22 18.38 -8.22
CA ASP A 109 -7.02 18.51 -9.44
C ASP A 109 -8.42 19.11 -9.21
N GLY A 110 -8.79 19.39 -7.96
CA GLY A 110 -10.04 20.02 -7.57
C GLY A 110 -11.10 18.98 -7.21
N ILE A 111 -12.37 19.24 -7.54
CA ILE A 111 -13.44 18.32 -7.17
C ILE A 111 -13.28 16.99 -7.89
N THR A 112 -13.24 15.90 -7.12
CA THR A 112 -12.96 14.52 -7.55
C THR A 112 -11.56 14.30 -8.11
N GLY A 113 -11.10 13.06 -8.02
CA GLY A 113 -9.77 12.69 -8.50
C GLY A 113 -8.86 12.43 -7.31
N GLU A 114 -7.86 13.28 -7.12
CA GLU A 114 -6.94 13.18 -5.99
C GLU A 114 -7.55 13.76 -4.71
N LEU A 115 -7.84 12.88 -3.74
CA LEU A 115 -8.49 13.30 -2.50
C LEU A 115 -7.51 13.89 -1.48
N ALA A 116 -6.29 13.36 -1.47
CA ALA A 116 -5.23 13.71 -0.53
C ALA A 116 -3.92 13.05 -0.98
N HIS A 117 -2.81 13.55 -0.45
CA HIS A 117 -1.52 12.86 -0.50
C HIS A 117 -0.76 13.01 0.82
N ALA A 118 0.25 12.16 1.00
CA ALA A 118 1.08 12.16 2.19
C ALA A 118 2.55 11.93 1.88
N PHE A 119 3.38 12.53 2.72
CA PHE A 119 4.82 12.38 2.70
C PHE A 119 5.25 11.30 3.68
N PHE A 120 6.14 10.43 3.24
CA PHE A 120 6.76 9.42 4.09
C PHE A 120 7.59 10.05 5.21
N PRO A 121 7.92 9.27 6.27
CA PRO A 121 8.89 9.69 7.27
C PRO A 121 10.23 10.11 6.64
N GLN A 122 10.95 11.09 7.17
CA GLN A 122 10.65 11.86 8.39
C GLN A 122 9.91 13.18 8.11
N THR A 123 9.50 13.43 6.87
CA THR A 123 8.80 14.67 6.50
C THR A 123 7.42 14.75 7.14
N GLY A 124 6.65 13.66 7.09
CA GLY A 124 5.43 13.52 7.89
C GLY A 124 4.37 14.57 7.61
N GLU A 125 4.04 14.84 6.36
CA GLU A 125 2.96 15.78 6.02
C GLU A 125 1.79 15.05 5.36
N ILE A 126 0.57 15.52 5.64
CA ILE A 126 -0.65 15.07 4.97
C ILE A 126 -1.37 16.30 4.45
N HIS A 127 -1.61 16.35 3.14
CA HIS A 127 -2.39 17.40 2.54
C HIS A 127 -3.68 16.79 2.00
N PHE A 128 -4.81 17.38 2.36
CA PHE A 128 -6.13 17.04 1.86
C PHE A 128 -6.57 18.08 0.84
N ASP A 129 -7.21 17.65 -0.25
CA ASP A 129 -7.81 18.59 -1.20
C ASP A 129 -9.04 19.25 -0.54
N ASP A 130 -9.00 20.57 -0.39
CA ASP A 130 -10.08 21.36 0.20
C ASP A 130 -11.23 21.67 -0.78
N ASP A 131 -11.04 21.40 -2.07
CA ASP A 131 -12.12 21.44 -3.05
C ASP A 131 -13.06 20.23 -2.92
N GLU A 132 -12.64 19.18 -2.19
CA GLU A 132 -13.48 18.03 -1.87
C GLU A 132 -14.55 18.31 -0.80
N TYR A 133 -15.65 17.56 -0.87
CA TYR A 133 -16.77 17.68 0.07
C TYR A 133 -16.63 16.68 1.21
N TRP A 134 -15.77 17.01 2.17
CA TRP A 134 -15.51 16.17 3.33
C TRP A 134 -16.73 15.98 4.23
N ILE A 135 -16.94 14.75 4.68
CA ILE A 135 -17.94 14.38 5.68
C ILE A 135 -17.35 13.39 6.69
N LEU A 136 -18.03 13.24 7.83
CA LEU A 136 -17.84 12.10 8.71
C LEU A 136 -18.91 11.06 8.40
N GLY A 137 -18.49 9.91 7.88
CA GLY A 137 -19.39 8.83 7.52
C GLY A 137 -19.17 8.33 6.09
N ASN A 138 -20.04 7.44 5.62
CA ASN A 138 -19.79 6.72 4.39
C ASN A 138 -19.78 7.61 3.15
N MET A 139 -18.69 7.47 2.37
CA MET A 139 -18.56 7.99 1.00
C MET A 139 -19.84 7.74 0.20
N ARG A 140 -20.43 8.80 -0.36
CA ARG A 140 -21.69 8.71 -1.11
C ARG A 140 -21.86 9.88 -2.07
N PHE A 141 -22.56 9.64 -3.19
CA PHE A 141 -22.91 10.72 -4.11
C PHE A 141 -24.08 11.55 -3.56
N SER A 142 -23.99 12.88 -3.67
CA SER A 142 -25.04 13.81 -3.30
C SER A 142 -25.69 14.38 -4.56
N TRP A 143 -26.83 13.82 -4.96
CA TRP A 143 -27.59 14.27 -6.14
C TRP A 143 -27.93 15.75 -6.12
N ASN A 144 -28.27 16.32 -4.95
CA ASN A 144 -28.60 17.75 -4.82
C ASN A 144 -27.41 18.68 -5.07
N LYS A 145 -26.18 18.19 -4.89
CA LYS A 145 -24.94 18.98 -5.07
C LYS A 145 -24.17 18.57 -6.32
N GLY A 146 -24.49 17.44 -6.93
CA GLY A 146 -23.76 16.89 -8.07
C GLY A 146 -22.33 16.43 -7.75
N VAL A 147 -22.00 16.17 -6.47
CA VAL A 147 -20.64 15.85 -6.01
C VAL A 147 -20.63 14.61 -5.11
N TRP A 148 -19.46 13.97 -5.02
CA TRP A 148 -19.20 12.95 -4.01
C TRP A 148 -18.95 13.60 -2.65
N LEU A 149 -19.54 13.02 -1.60
CA LEU A 149 -19.25 13.37 -0.22
C LEU A 149 -18.20 12.40 0.30
N THR A 150 -17.02 12.91 0.62
CA THR A 150 -15.81 12.13 0.86
C THR A 150 -15.62 11.82 2.34
N ASP A 151 -15.43 10.54 2.67
CA ASP A 151 -15.23 10.07 4.04
C ASP A 151 -13.84 10.45 4.57
N LEU A 152 -13.77 11.50 5.38
CA LEU A 152 -12.51 12.03 5.91
C LEU A 152 -11.74 10.97 6.71
N VAL A 153 -12.43 10.13 7.50
CA VAL A 153 -11.76 9.12 8.33
C VAL A 153 -11.09 8.07 7.46
N HIS A 154 -11.76 7.66 6.38
CA HIS A 154 -11.25 6.65 5.46
C HIS A 154 -10.00 7.13 4.73
N VAL A 155 -10.06 8.32 4.12
CA VAL A 155 -8.91 8.90 3.41
C VAL A 155 -7.77 9.20 4.37
N ALA A 156 -8.05 9.84 5.51
CA ALA A 156 -7.02 10.11 6.51
C ALA A 156 -6.35 8.83 7.02
N ALA A 157 -7.09 7.74 7.21
CA ALA A 157 -6.50 6.48 7.64
C ALA A 157 -5.55 5.92 6.56
N HIS A 158 -5.88 6.07 5.27
CA HIS A 158 -4.98 5.69 4.16
C HIS A 158 -3.70 6.53 4.20
N GLU A 159 -3.82 7.86 4.24
CA GLU A 159 -2.68 8.77 4.24
C GLU A 159 -1.77 8.60 5.47
N ILE A 160 -2.35 8.33 6.64
CA ILE A 160 -1.57 8.02 7.85
C ILE A 160 -0.74 6.75 7.63
N GLY A 161 -1.20 5.77 6.86
CA GLY A 161 -0.39 4.60 6.51
C GLY A 161 0.89 4.99 5.76
N HIS A 162 0.81 5.94 4.83
CA HIS A 162 1.99 6.54 4.17
C HIS A 162 2.87 7.30 5.15
N VAL A 163 2.30 8.10 6.05
CA VAL A 163 3.05 8.77 7.13
C VAL A 163 3.72 7.77 8.08
N LEU A 164 3.24 6.54 8.17
CA LEU A 164 3.90 5.45 8.92
C LEU A 164 4.88 4.64 8.06
N GLY A 165 5.10 4.99 6.79
CA GLY A 165 6.09 4.34 5.92
C GLY A 165 5.53 3.21 5.04
N LEU A 166 4.22 2.95 5.07
CA LEU A 166 3.58 1.94 4.22
C LEU A 166 3.32 2.49 2.83
N MET A 167 3.56 1.69 1.80
CA MET A 167 3.13 2.01 0.44
C MET A 167 1.82 1.32 0.08
N HIS A 168 1.31 1.61 -1.11
CA HIS A 168 0.14 0.93 -1.63
C HIS A 168 0.27 -0.60 -1.60
N SER A 169 -0.73 -1.26 -1.02
CA SER A 169 -0.85 -2.70 -0.98
C SER A 169 -1.45 -3.24 -2.29
N GLN A 170 -0.97 -4.41 -2.72
CA GLN A 170 -1.55 -5.21 -3.80
C GLN A 170 -2.77 -6.02 -3.34
N ASN A 171 -3.08 -6.04 -2.04
CA ASN A 171 -4.26 -6.70 -1.51
C ASN A 171 -5.49 -5.80 -1.70
N ARG A 172 -6.41 -6.17 -2.60
CA ARG A 172 -7.66 -5.42 -2.87
C ARG A 172 -8.60 -5.23 -1.68
N LYS A 173 -8.35 -5.93 -0.57
CA LYS A 173 -9.11 -5.76 0.67
C LYS A 173 -8.44 -4.80 1.66
N ALA A 174 -7.20 -4.40 1.40
CA ALA A 174 -6.41 -3.51 2.23
C ALA A 174 -6.97 -2.08 2.21
N LEU A 175 -6.88 -1.40 3.35
CA LEU A 175 -7.03 0.04 3.48
C LEU A 175 -5.97 0.75 2.64
N MET A 176 -4.75 0.23 2.61
CA MET A 176 -3.64 0.78 1.82
C MET A 176 -3.72 0.41 0.33
N HIS A 177 -4.82 -0.16 -0.17
CA HIS A 177 -4.96 -0.39 -1.60
C HIS A 177 -5.23 0.92 -2.34
N LEU A 178 -4.66 1.12 -3.54
CA LEU A 178 -4.84 2.35 -4.34
C LEU A 178 -6.32 2.73 -4.53
N ASN A 179 -7.17 1.73 -4.76
CA ASN A 179 -8.62 1.92 -4.94
C ASN A 179 -9.44 1.68 -3.66
N ALA A 180 -8.84 1.75 -2.47
CA ALA A 180 -9.53 1.45 -1.21
C ALA A 180 -10.75 2.35 -1.00
N THR A 181 -10.60 3.65 -1.26
CA THR A 181 -11.68 4.64 -1.13
C THR A 181 -12.87 4.33 -2.04
N LEU A 182 -12.60 4.01 -3.31
CA LEU A 182 -13.62 3.64 -4.29
C LEU A 182 -14.30 2.30 -3.98
N THR A 183 -13.55 1.35 -3.39
CA THR A 183 -14.05 0.00 -3.09
C THR A 183 -14.51 -0.18 -1.64
N GLY A 184 -14.55 0.90 -0.86
CA GLY A 184 -15.04 0.92 0.53
C GLY A 184 -14.20 0.12 1.52
N ARG A 185 -12.88 0.02 1.35
CA ARG A 185 -11.99 -0.77 2.21
C ARG A 185 -11.51 0.02 3.43
N LYS A 186 -12.38 0.15 4.42
CA LYS A 186 -12.16 1.05 5.58
C LYS A 186 -11.40 0.46 6.75
N LEU A 187 -11.13 -0.84 6.75
CA LEU A 187 -10.55 -1.54 7.89
C LEU A 187 -9.08 -1.83 7.61
N ILE A 188 -8.22 -1.54 8.59
CA ILE A 188 -6.83 -1.98 8.56
C ILE A 188 -6.83 -3.51 8.54
N THR A 189 -6.18 -4.10 7.54
CA THR A 189 -6.10 -5.55 7.42
C THR A 189 -4.79 -6.07 7.98
N GLN A 190 -4.69 -7.40 8.02
CA GLN A 190 -3.46 -8.06 8.44
C GLN A 190 -2.26 -7.72 7.54
N ASP A 191 -2.50 -7.33 6.29
CA ASP A 191 -1.44 -6.97 5.33
C ASP A 191 -0.68 -5.72 5.79
N GLU A 192 -1.38 -4.69 6.24
CA GLU A 192 -0.81 -3.47 6.81
C GLU A 192 -0.09 -3.73 8.13
N VAL A 193 -0.67 -4.57 9.01
CA VAL A 193 -0.04 -4.96 10.28
C VAL A 193 1.31 -5.63 10.03
N TRP A 194 1.41 -6.51 9.03
CA TRP A 194 2.68 -7.10 8.64
C TRP A 194 3.65 -6.08 8.05
N GLY A 195 3.15 -5.11 7.28
CA GLY A 195 3.95 -3.99 6.79
C GLY A 195 4.60 -3.22 7.94
N LEU A 196 3.82 -2.87 8.96
CA LEU A 196 4.32 -2.19 10.16
C LEU A 196 5.30 -3.06 10.94
N HIS A 197 4.99 -4.33 11.18
CA HIS A 197 5.92 -5.25 11.85
C HIS A 197 7.26 -5.36 11.12
N ARG A 198 7.25 -5.24 9.79
CA ARG A 198 8.48 -5.30 8.99
C ARG A 198 9.32 -4.03 9.09
N LEU A 199 8.70 -2.87 9.27
CA LEU A 199 9.39 -1.58 9.43
C LEU A 199 9.86 -1.34 10.87
N TYR A 200 8.99 -1.62 11.83
CA TYR A 200 9.14 -1.22 13.23
C TYR A 200 9.41 -2.37 14.19
N GLY A 201 9.35 -3.61 13.70
CA GLY A 201 9.40 -4.81 14.53
C GLY A 201 8.01 -5.20 15.04
N CYS A 202 7.90 -6.45 15.47
CA CYS A 202 6.72 -6.95 16.15
C CYS A 202 6.94 -6.87 17.65
N LEU A 203 6.16 -6.04 18.34
CA LEU A 203 6.36 -5.72 19.74
C LEU A 203 5.09 -6.00 20.53
N ASP A 204 5.27 -6.48 21.75
CA ASP A 204 4.19 -6.53 22.73
C ASP A 204 3.84 -5.14 23.22
N ARG A 205 2.55 -4.90 23.41
CA ARG A 205 2.03 -3.62 23.89
C ARG A 205 1.96 -3.54 25.40
N LEU A 206 1.91 -4.69 26.07
CA LEU A 206 1.80 -4.78 27.52
C LEU A 206 3.02 -5.50 28.08
N PHE A 207 3.60 -4.95 29.14
CA PHE A 207 4.76 -5.55 29.80
C PHE A 207 4.46 -6.95 30.41
N ILE A 208 3.18 -7.25 30.67
CA ILE A 208 2.72 -8.52 31.26
C ILE A 208 2.66 -9.68 30.24
N CYS A 209 2.85 -9.40 28.95
CA CYS A 209 2.70 -10.38 27.88
C CYS A 209 3.53 -11.67 28.07
N PRO A 210 4.81 -11.64 28.50
CA PRO A 210 5.57 -12.86 28.75
C PRO A 210 4.96 -13.73 29.87
N ALA A 211 4.37 -13.11 30.90
CA ALA A 211 3.73 -13.83 31.99
C ALA A 211 2.41 -14.47 31.55
N TRP A 212 1.62 -13.77 30.73
CA TRP A 212 0.40 -14.33 30.14
C TRP A 212 0.68 -15.45 29.16
N ALA A 213 1.70 -15.32 28.31
CA ALA A 213 2.13 -16.38 27.40
C ALA A 213 2.51 -17.65 28.17
N ARG A 214 3.31 -17.55 29.24
CA ARG A 214 3.63 -18.70 30.12
C ARG A 214 2.43 -19.34 30.80
N LYS A 215 1.34 -18.59 31.00
CA LYS A 215 0.06 -19.10 31.53
C LYS A 215 -0.83 -19.75 30.46
N GLY A 216 -0.34 -19.89 29.22
CA GLY A 216 -1.11 -20.48 28.11
C GLY A 216 -2.18 -19.55 27.53
N TYR A 217 -2.04 -18.23 27.69
CA TYR A 217 -3.00 -17.28 27.15
C TYR A 217 -2.93 -17.15 25.63
N CYS A 218 -1.81 -17.54 25.01
CA CYS A 218 -1.69 -17.59 23.56
C CYS A 218 -2.78 -18.44 22.92
N ASP A 219 -3.12 -19.58 23.53
CA ASP A 219 -4.18 -20.47 23.04
C ASP A 219 -5.55 -20.11 23.64
N SER A 220 -5.62 -20.00 24.97
CA SER A 220 -6.89 -19.82 25.70
C SER A 220 -7.50 -18.41 25.55
N LYS A 221 -6.68 -17.40 25.26
CA LYS A 221 -7.06 -15.98 25.12
C LYS A 221 -6.48 -15.37 23.85
N ARG A 222 -6.48 -16.15 22.76
CA ARG A 222 -5.85 -15.80 21.48
C ARG A 222 -6.17 -14.40 20.96
N ILE A 223 -7.43 -13.97 20.97
CA ILE A 223 -7.82 -12.62 20.47
C ILE A 223 -7.15 -11.50 21.28
N LEU A 224 -7.14 -11.63 22.61
CA LEU A 224 -6.51 -10.66 23.51
C LEU A 224 -5.00 -10.64 23.30
N MET A 225 -4.38 -11.82 23.19
CA MET A 225 -2.95 -11.93 22.96
C MET A 225 -2.54 -11.47 21.55
N GLN A 226 -3.34 -11.69 20.50
CA GLN A 226 -3.10 -11.15 19.16
C GLN A 226 -3.10 -9.63 19.15
N LYS A 227 -4.01 -9.01 19.93
CA LYS A 227 -4.10 -7.56 20.01
C LYS A 227 -2.95 -6.95 20.80
N HIS A 228 -2.62 -7.51 21.95
CA HIS A 228 -1.74 -6.87 22.93
C HIS A 228 -0.36 -7.51 23.07
N CYS A 229 -0.23 -8.78 22.72
CA CYS A 229 0.96 -9.61 22.96
C CYS A 229 1.41 -10.40 21.71
N PRO A 230 1.46 -9.78 20.51
CA PRO A 230 1.75 -10.52 19.29
C PRO A 230 3.16 -11.11 19.26
N SER A 231 4.13 -10.49 19.94
CA SER A 231 5.52 -10.97 20.00
C SER A 231 5.67 -12.15 20.95
N SER A 232 5.15 -12.05 22.18
CA SER A 232 5.20 -13.13 23.17
C SER A 232 4.52 -14.43 22.71
N CYS A 233 3.54 -14.33 21.82
CA CYS A 233 2.80 -15.49 21.28
C CYS A 233 3.16 -15.85 19.84
N ASP A 234 4.19 -15.24 19.27
CA ASP A 234 4.65 -15.48 17.89
C ASP A 234 3.58 -15.28 16.80
N PHE A 235 2.57 -14.45 17.06
CA PHE A 235 1.51 -14.13 16.10
C PHE A 235 1.95 -13.22 14.97
N CYS A 236 3.15 -12.66 15.08
CA CYS A 236 3.77 -11.81 14.08
C CYS A 236 3.90 -12.50 12.72
N TYR A 237 4.03 -13.83 12.71
CA TYR A 237 4.35 -14.64 11.54
C TYR A 237 3.33 -15.74 11.22
N GLU A 238 2.24 -15.87 11.99
CA GLU A 238 1.13 -16.74 11.61
C GLU A 238 0.41 -16.13 10.39
N PHE A 239 0.79 -16.58 9.20
CA PHE A 239 0.17 -16.19 7.93
C PHE A 239 -1.10 -17.03 7.66
N PRO A 240 -2.31 -16.46 7.66
CA PRO A 240 -3.51 -17.19 7.26
C PRO A 240 -3.72 -17.01 5.75
N PHE A 241 -2.88 -17.59 4.90
CA PHE A 241 -3.31 -17.87 3.52
C PHE A 241 -2.74 -19.22 3.07
N PRO A 242 -3.60 -20.20 2.72
CA PRO A 242 -3.22 -21.19 1.74
C PRO A 242 -2.71 -20.42 0.53
N THR A 243 -1.46 -20.69 0.16
CA THR A 243 -0.81 -20.11 -1.00
C THR A 243 -1.72 -20.35 -2.20
N ALA A 244 -2.44 -19.34 -2.68
CA ALA A 244 -2.85 -19.36 -4.08
C ALA A 244 -1.53 -19.46 -4.85
N PRO A 245 -1.30 -20.54 -5.63
CA PRO A 245 -0.06 -20.69 -6.37
C PRO A 245 0.17 -19.39 -7.14
N PRO A 246 1.40 -18.83 -7.13
CA PRO A 246 1.68 -17.62 -7.88
C PRO A 246 1.16 -17.84 -9.29
N THR A 247 0.28 -16.93 -9.77
CA THR A 247 -0.23 -17.00 -11.14
C THR A 247 0.99 -17.17 -12.03
N PRO A 248 1.12 -18.31 -12.73
CA PRO A 248 2.35 -18.62 -13.42
C PRO A 248 2.66 -17.47 -14.35
N THR A 249 3.84 -16.86 -14.17
CA THR A 249 4.30 -15.77 -15.03
C THR A 249 4.15 -16.23 -16.48
N PRO A 250 3.53 -15.43 -17.36
CA PRO A 250 3.33 -15.84 -18.73
C PRO A 250 4.65 -16.36 -19.33
N PRO A 251 4.63 -17.46 -20.11
CA PRO A 251 5.82 -18.25 -20.46
C PRO A 251 6.90 -17.49 -21.27
N ARG A 252 6.69 -16.21 -21.59
CA ARG A 252 7.62 -15.34 -22.31
C ARG A 252 7.81 -13.98 -21.62
N THR A 253 7.89 -13.98 -20.29
CA THR A 253 8.12 -12.75 -19.52
C THR A 253 9.58 -12.30 -19.66
N LYS A 254 9.82 -11.09 -20.16
CA LYS A 254 11.16 -10.50 -20.29
C LYS A 254 11.57 -9.82 -18.98
N HIS A 255 12.76 -10.14 -18.47
CA HIS A 255 13.28 -9.47 -17.28
C HIS A 255 13.99 -8.16 -17.64
N LYS A 256 13.75 -7.11 -16.85
CA LYS A 256 14.37 -5.79 -16.98
C LYS A 256 14.95 -5.37 -15.64
N PHE A 257 16.26 -5.35 -15.55
CA PHE A 257 17.00 -4.80 -14.41
C PHE A 257 17.41 -3.38 -14.76
N VAL A 258 16.99 -2.41 -13.96
CA VAL A 258 17.03 -1.00 -14.35
C VAL A 258 17.42 -0.16 -13.14
N VAL A 259 18.32 0.82 -13.33
CA VAL A 259 18.73 1.74 -12.27
C VAL A 259 17.55 2.66 -11.91
N GLU A 260 17.42 3.00 -10.62
CA GLU A 260 16.40 3.94 -10.15
C GLU A 260 16.43 5.29 -10.92
N GLY A 261 15.26 5.91 -11.08
CA GLY A 261 15.03 7.14 -11.82
C GLY A 261 15.01 7.01 -13.35
N LYS A 262 15.33 5.84 -13.92
CA LYS A 262 15.36 5.67 -15.39
C LYS A 262 13.98 5.39 -15.98
N ASN A 263 13.68 6.07 -17.09
CA ASN A 263 12.44 5.83 -17.83
C ASN A 263 12.51 4.53 -18.65
N LEU A 264 11.46 3.71 -18.56
CA LEU A 264 11.30 2.46 -19.29
C LEU A 264 10.05 2.51 -20.14
N THR A 265 10.20 2.36 -21.45
CA THR A 265 9.06 2.27 -22.36
C THR A 265 8.82 0.84 -22.82
N PHE A 266 7.64 0.30 -22.55
CA PHE A 266 7.17 -0.98 -23.09
C PHE A 266 6.19 -0.73 -24.21
N ARG A 267 6.44 -1.35 -25.37
CA ARG A 267 5.56 -1.23 -26.54
C ARG A 267 4.85 -2.54 -26.79
N CYS A 268 3.59 -2.46 -27.13
CA CYS A 268 2.75 -3.61 -27.41
C CYS A 268 2.11 -3.53 -28.80
N GLY A 269 1.70 -4.66 -29.36
CA GLY A 269 0.91 -4.69 -30.60
C GLY A 269 1.69 -4.45 -31.91
N LYS A 270 2.94 -3.97 -31.89
CA LYS A 270 3.73 -3.69 -33.11
C LYS A 270 3.74 -4.81 -34.15
N LYS A 271 3.89 -6.07 -33.72
CA LYS A 271 3.94 -7.24 -34.62
C LYS A 271 2.59 -7.65 -35.21
N ILE A 272 1.49 -7.08 -34.73
CA ILE A 272 0.12 -7.43 -35.16
C ILE A 272 -0.74 -6.19 -35.44
N ALA A 273 -0.12 -5.04 -35.72
CA ALA A 273 -0.82 -3.78 -35.98
C ALA A 273 -1.93 -3.92 -37.05
N ALA A 274 -1.68 -4.73 -38.09
CA ALA A 274 -2.66 -5.05 -39.14
C ALA A 274 -3.93 -5.76 -38.64
N LYS A 275 -3.92 -6.42 -37.47
CA LYS A 275 -5.05 -7.22 -36.97
C LYS A 275 -6.13 -6.40 -36.25
N LYS A 276 -5.92 -5.09 -36.02
CA LYS A 276 -6.85 -4.13 -35.37
C LYS A 276 -7.46 -4.66 -34.05
N GLY A 277 -6.62 -5.02 -33.08
CA GLY A 277 -7.06 -5.42 -31.73
C GLY A 277 -6.98 -4.27 -30.72
N LYS A 278 -7.83 -4.28 -29.69
CA LYS A 278 -7.74 -3.35 -28.55
C LYS A 278 -6.64 -3.81 -27.59
N ILE A 279 -5.85 -2.86 -27.09
CA ILE A 279 -4.71 -3.10 -26.22
C ILE A 279 -5.14 -2.85 -24.78
N TYR A 280 -4.75 -3.75 -23.87
CA TYR A 280 -4.99 -3.63 -22.44
C TYR A 280 -3.67 -3.84 -21.71
N TRP A 281 -3.35 -2.93 -20.80
CA TRP A 281 -2.14 -2.98 -19.99
C TRP A 281 -2.47 -3.40 -18.57
N TYR A 282 -1.59 -4.20 -17.98
CA TYR A 282 -1.75 -4.68 -16.62
C TYR A 282 -0.43 -4.52 -15.85
N LYS A 283 -0.50 -4.17 -14.56
CA LYS A 283 0.62 -4.27 -13.62
C LYS A 283 0.24 -5.29 -12.55
N ASP A 284 1.08 -6.31 -12.38
CA ASP A 284 0.89 -7.40 -11.40
C ASP A 284 -0.48 -8.10 -11.47
N GLY A 285 -1.09 -8.09 -12.67
CA GLY A 285 -2.41 -8.68 -12.94
C GLY A 285 -3.58 -7.71 -12.84
N GLU A 286 -3.33 -6.45 -12.48
CA GLU A 286 -4.35 -5.39 -12.40
C GLU A 286 -4.37 -4.54 -13.65
N LEU A 287 -5.56 -4.20 -14.17
CA LEU A 287 -5.71 -3.38 -15.36
C LEU A 287 -5.25 -1.94 -15.07
N LEU A 288 -4.37 -1.41 -15.91
CA LEU A 288 -3.98 0.00 -15.89
C LEU A 288 -4.96 0.78 -16.77
N GLU A 289 -5.87 1.51 -16.13
CA GLU A 289 -6.92 2.28 -16.81
C GLU A 289 -6.50 3.73 -17.09
N PHE A 290 -5.57 4.28 -16.31
CA PHE A 290 -5.14 5.67 -16.41
C PHE A 290 -3.62 5.85 -16.23
N SER A 291 -3.10 6.97 -16.74
CA SER A 291 -1.73 7.42 -16.47
C SER A 291 -1.62 7.94 -15.04
N HIS A 292 -0.48 7.70 -14.39
CA HIS A 292 -0.11 8.26 -13.10
C HIS A 292 1.03 9.25 -13.35
N PRO A 293 0.80 10.57 -13.18
CA PRO A 293 1.82 11.59 -13.37
C PRO A 293 3.12 11.25 -12.61
N GLY A 294 4.28 11.41 -13.25
CA GLY A 294 5.58 11.10 -12.64
C GLY A 294 5.94 9.61 -12.51
N TYR A 295 5.00 8.68 -12.67
CA TYR A 295 5.24 7.24 -12.44
C TYR A 295 4.96 6.35 -13.65
N ILE A 296 3.80 6.52 -14.29
CA ILE A 296 3.31 5.67 -15.39
C ILE A 296 2.57 6.55 -16.42
N SER A 297 3.12 6.71 -17.62
CA SER A 297 2.40 7.26 -18.77
C SER A 297 1.81 6.14 -19.60
N LEU A 298 0.48 6.05 -19.63
CA LEU A 298 -0.28 5.09 -20.42
C LEU A 298 -0.65 5.71 -21.77
N LYS A 299 -0.22 5.08 -22.86
CA LYS A 299 -0.72 5.34 -24.22
C LYS A 299 -1.22 4.05 -24.84
N ASP A 300 -2.01 4.17 -25.91
CA ASP A 300 -2.67 3.03 -26.56
C ASP A 300 -1.68 1.91 -26.95
N ASP A 301 -0.55 2.26 -27.57
CA ASP A 301 0.43 1.30 -28.09
C ASP A 301 1.64 1.08 -27.17
N HIS A 302 1.81 1.90 -26.13
CA HIS A 302 2.95 1.82 -25.22
C HIS A 302 2.68 2.40 -23.84
N ILE A 303 3.43 1.91 -22.85
CA ILE A 303 3.51 2.51 -21.52
C ILE A 303 4.93 2.98 -21.27
N THR A 304 5.09 4.09 -20.58
CA THR A 304 6.37 4.55 -20.05
C THR A 304 6.28 4.59 -18.54
N ILE A 305 7.23 4.00 -17.85
CA ILE A 305 7.31 4.02 -16.38
C ILE A 305 8.63 4.63 -15.94
N VAL A 306 8.65 5.30 -14.80
CA VAL A 306 9.89 5.73 -14.14
C VAL A 306 10.33 4.62 -13.19
N ALA A 307 11.54 4.09 -13.37
CA ALA A 307 12.07 3.00 -12.56
C ALA A 307 12.27 3.45 -11.12
N ASN A 308 11.44 2.97 -10.22
CA ASN A 308 11.52 3.11 -8.77
C ASN A 308 10.82 1.90 -8.13
N ALA A 309 10.81 1.82 -6.80
CA ALA A 309 10.13 0.72 -6.10
C ALA A 309 8.64 0.57 -6.44
N ILE A 310 7.92 1.68 -6.70
CA ILE A 310 6.49 1.66 -7.08
C ILE A 310 6.31 0.93 -8.42
N SER A 311 7.21 1.22 -9.35
CA SER A 311 7.22 0.66 -10.70
C SER A 311 7.81 -0.77 -10.77
N GLU A 312 8.34 -1.30 -9.66
CA GLU A 312 8.76 -2.70 -9.65
C GLU A 312 7.53 -3.61 -9.78
N GLY A 313 7.63 -4.67 -10.57
CA GLY A 313 6.51 -5.58 -10.80
C GLY A 313 6.48 -6.20 -12.18
N THR A 314 5.38 -6.88 -12.49
CA THR A 314 5.15 -7.57 -13.76
C THR A 314 4.15 -6.80 -14.60
N TYR A 315 4.63 -6.15 -15.66
CA TYR A 315 3.79 -5.48 -16.62
C TYR A 315 3.38 -6.46 -17.71
N THR A 316 2.08 -6.56 -17.98
CA THR A 316 1.55 -7.43 -19.02
C THR A 316 0.69 -6.63 -19.97
N CYS A 317 0.97 -6.72 -21.25
CA CYS A 317 0.08 -6.25 -22.30
C CYS A 317 -0.68 -7.42 -22.90
N ILE A 318 -1.99 -7.26 -23.05
CA ILE A 318 -2.87 -8.20 -23.76
C ILE A 318 -3.55 -7.47 -24.90
N VAL A 319 -3.40 -7.97 -26.13
CA VAL A 319 -4.15 -7.47 -27.29
C VAL A 319 -5.33 -8.40 -27.54
N ARG A 320 -6.56 -7.87 -27.50
CA ARG A 320 -7.80 -8.62 -27.71
C ARG A 320 -8.55 -8.14 -28.94
N LYS A 321 -9.22 -9.07 -29.63
CA LYS A 321 -10.20 -8.77 -30.67
C LYS A 321 -11.44 -9.60 -30.40
N LYS A 322 -12.56 -8.94 -30.06
CA LYS A 322 -13.73 -9.60 -29.45
C LYS A 322 -13.29 -10.42 -28.22
N ASN A 323 -13.69 -11.68 -28.09
CA ASN A 323 -13.32 -12.55 -26.97
C ASN A 323 -12.00 -13.32 -27.19
N LYS A 324 -11.25 -13.04 -28.26
CA LYS A 324 -9.99 -13.76 -28.57
C LYS A 324 -8.78 -12.91 -28.19
N VAL A 325 -7.88 -13.49 -27.39
CA VAL A 325 -6.54 -12.94 -27.14
C VAL A 325 -5.67 -13.20 -28.37
N LEU A 326 -5.19 -12.12 -29.00
CA LEU A 326 -4.32 -12.20 -30.18
C LEU A 326 -2.85 -12.39 -29.78
N THR A 327 -2.42 -11.71 -28.72
CA THR A 327 -1.05 -11.82 -28.21
C THR A 327 -0.97 -11.32 -26.77
N THR A 328 0.06 -11.75 -26.07
CA THR A 328 0.39 -11.35 -24.70
C THR A 328 1.88 -11.11 -24.61
N TYR A 329 2.27 -9.95 -24.09
CA TYR A 329 3.65 -9.59 -23.81
C TYR A 329 3.78 -9.29 -22.33
N SER A 330 4.79 -9.86 -21.67
CA SER A 330 5.03 -9.61 -20.25
C SER A 330 6.45 -9.17 -20.02
N TRP A 331 6.64 -8.23 -19.09
CA TRP A 331 7.92 -7.73 -18.65
C TRP A 331 7.95 -7.73 -17.13
N ARG A 332 8.98 -8.31 -16.53
CA ARG A 332 9.25 -8.22 -15.11
C ARG A 332 10.33 -7.19 -14.87
N VAL A 333 9.94 -6.07 -14.27
CA VAL A 333 10.83 -4.98 -13.91
C VAL A 333 11.36 -5.25 -12.52
N ARG A 334 12.67 -5.07 -12.36
CA ARG A 334 13.38 -5.07 -11.08
C ARG A 334 14.29 -3.86 -11.04
N VAL A 335 14.17 -3.06 -10.00
CA VAL A 335 14.97 -1.86 -9.85
C VAL A 335 16.26 -2.20 -9.11
N ARG A 336 17.37 -1.71 -9.64
CA ARG A 336 18.67 -1.68 -8.97
C ARG A 336 18.82 -0.31 -8.36
N PHE A 337 18.88 -0.28 -7.04
CA PHE A 337 19.20 0.89 -6.23
C PHE A 337 20.71 1.10 -6.25
#